data_AF-A0A3R7Y5Y7-F1
#
_entry.id   AF-A0A3R7Y5Y7-F1
#
_cell.length_a   1.000
_cell.length_b   1.000
_cell.length_c   1.000
_cell.angle_alpha   90.00
_cell.angle_beta   90.00
_cell.angle_gamma   90.00
#
_symmetry.space_group_name_H-M   'P 1'
#
loop_
_entity.id
_entity.type
_entity.pdbx_description
1 polymer ?
#
loop_
_entity_poly.entity_id
_entity_poly.type
_entity_poly.pdbx_seq_one_letter_code
_entity_poly.pdbx_strand_id
1 'polypeptide(L)'
;MLEDFVMADVAEGVVRDLKTELIGFWKAENTPMKEALNHLWLDKTTVPLVRERLLNTWLEYGNTKKGVTKEMVEAIDSCDDKMRVAILEDLRKIKGTDVLVKFALNHLMTYLEERKVDANFVYKFLKLDQPEYKQPRTLHFEAWVRYAARSPILLSKSTLESVFNIHGDVGILELAKAYSNRRKDFSYLLNF
;
A
#
# COMPACT_ATOMS: atom_id res chain seq x y z
N MET A 1 -12.38 -23.66 6.97
CA MET A 1 -12.76 -24.44 5.76
C MET A 1 -11.95 -24.07 4.52
N LEU A 2 -12.04 -22.86 3.96
CA LEU A 2 -11.11 -22.43 2.89
C LEU A 2 -9.67 -22.30 3.41
N GLU A 3 -9.52 -21.90 4.67
CA GLU A 3 -8.25 -21.68 5.37
C GLU A 3 -7.48 -23.01 5.61
N ASP A 4 -8.16 -24.04 6.10
CA ASP A 4 -7.57 -25.38 6.33
C ASP A 4 -7.24 -26.08 5.00
N PHE A 5 -8.02 -25.80 3.96
CA PHE A 5 -7.85 -26.37 2.65
C PHE A 5 -6.68 -25.76 1.87
N VAL A 6 -6.20 -24.56 2.23
CA VAL A 6 -5.08 -23.86 1.56
C VAL A 6 -3.70 -24.33 2.07
N MET A 7 -3.65 -25.01 3.23
CA MET A 7 -2.41 -25.30 3.98
C MET A 7 -1.90 -26.75 3.86
N ALA A 8 -2.54 -27.62 3.08
CA ALA A 8 -2.10 -29.00 2.82
C ALA A 8 -1.40 -29.12 1.44
N ASP A 9 -0.50 -30.09 1.21
CA ASP A 9 0.14 -30.28 -0.13
C ASP A 9 -0.88 -30.53 -1.27
N VAL A 10 -2.05 -31.12 -0.95
CA VAL A 10 -3.18 -31.28 -1.88
C VAL A 10 -3.79 -29.93 -2.27
N ALA A 11 -3.61 -28.90 -1.43
CA ALA A 11 -4.08 -27.55 -1.66
C ALA A 11 -3.38 -26.85 -2.80
N GLU A 12 -2.09 -27.10 -3.03
CA GLU A 12 -1.33 -26.36 -4.03
C GLU A 12 -1.84 -26.63 -5.44
N GLY A 13 -2.20 -27.89 -5.72
CA GLY A 13 -2.85 -28.28 -6.97
C GLY A 13 -4.19 -27.54 -7.15
N VAL A 14 -5.04 -27.56 -6.13
CA VAL A 14 -6.37 -26.92 -6.22
C VAL A 14 -6.27 -25.40 -6.28
N VAL A 15 -5.34 -24.77 -5.56
CA VAL A 15 -5.08 -23.32 -5.62
C VAL A 15 -4.58 -22.93 -7.01
N ARG A 16 -3.71 -23.73 -7.63
CA ARG A 16 -3.24 -23.50 -9.00
C ARG A 16 -4.37 -23.64 -10.02
N ASP A 17 -5.24 -24.63 -9.85
CA ASP A 17 -6.35 -24.89 -10.77
C ASP A 17 -7.40 -23.77 -10.65
N LEU A 18 -7.78 -23.36 -9.43
CA LEU A 18 -8.65 -22.20 -9.16
C LEU A 18 -8.09 -20.90 -9.75
N LYS A 19 -6.79 -20.67 -9.60
CA LYS A 19 -6.10 -19.52 -10.19
C LYS A 19 -6.21 -19.54 -11.72
N THR A 20 -6.00 -20.71 -12.35
CA THR A 20 -6.09 -20.87 -13.81
C THR A 20 -7.51 -20.62 -14.29
N GLU A 21 -8.51 -21.15 -13.58
CA GLU A 21 -9.93 -20.93 -13.87
C GLU A 21 -10.33 -19.45 -13.74
N LEU A 22 -9.92 -18.77 -12.67
CA LEU A 22 -10.20 -17.33 -12.47
C LEU A 22 -9.62 -16.47 -13.59
N ILE A 23 -8.34 -16.69 -13.93
CA ILE A 23 -7.69 -15.96 -15.03
C ILE A 23 -8.36 -16.30 -16.36
N GLY A 24 -8.73 -17.57 -16.58
CA GLY A 24 -9.42 -18.03 -17.77
C GLY A 24 -10.79 -17.34 -17.93
N PHE A 25 -11.58 -17.30 -16.86
CA PHE A 25 -12.86 -16.62 -16.79
C PHE A 25 -12.72 -15.12 -17.11
N TRP A 26 -11.80 -14.42 -16.45
CA TRP A 26 -11.61 -12.98 -16.71
C TRP A 26 -11.14 -12.70 -18.14
N LYS A 27 -10.30 -13.55 -18.71
CA LYS A 27 -9.87 -13.43 -20.12
C LYS A 27 -11.02 -13.67 -21.09
N ALA A 28 -11.84 -14.70 -20.86
CA ALA A 28 -12.97 -15.03 -21.73
C ALA A 28 -14.00 -13.90 -21.77
N GLU A 29 -14.27 -13.28 -20.62
CA GLU A 29 -15.23 -12.18 -20.49
C GLU A 29 -14.61 -10.79 -20.76
N ASN A 30 -13.31 -10.72 -21.09
CA ASN A 30 -12.55 -9.46 -21.19
C ASN A 30 -12.80 -8.53 -19.97
N THR A 31 -12.76 -9.12 -18.77
CA THR A 31 -13.13 -8.46 -17.52
C THR A 31 -12.20 -7.28 -17.21
N PRO A 32 -12.73 -6.08 -16.94
CA PRO A 32 -11.91 -4.92 -16.54
C PRO A 32 -11.11 -5.18 -15.26
N MET A 33 -9.93 -4.56 -15.10
CA MET A 33 -9.07 -4.76 -13.91
C MET A 33 -9.79 -4.47 -12.59
N LYS A 34 -10.65 -3.45 -12.56
CA LYS A 34 -11.50 -3.13 -11.41
C LYS A 34 -12.46 -4.27 -11.06
N GLU A 35 -13.16 -4.79 -12.06
CA GLU A 35 -14.14 -5.87 -11.89
C GLU A 35 -13.43 -7.16 -11.41
N ALA A 36 -12.28 -7.48 -12.01
CA ALA A 36 -11.45 -8.60 -11.59
C ALA A 36 -10.95 -8.46 -10.15
N LEU A 37 -10.60 -7.25 -9.71
CA LEU A 37 -10.22 -6.97 -8.33
C LEU A 37 -11.40 -7.16 -7.37
N ASN A 38 -12.60 -6.72 -7.76
CA ASN A 38 -13.83 -6.90 -6.97
C ASN A 38 -14.20 -8.38 -6.81
N HIS A 39 -13.99 -9.21 -7.83
CA HIS A 39 -14.22 -10.66 -7.77
C HIS A 39 -13.37 -11.37 -6.70
N LEU A 40 -12.25 -10.78 -6.28
CA LEU A 40 -11.41 -11.36 -5.24
C LEU A 40 -12.00 -11.28 -3.83
N TRP A 41 -13.04 -10.45 -3.61
CA TRP A 41 -13.69 -10.24 -2.30
C TRP A 41 -12.68 -10.11 -1.14
N LEU A 42 -11.69 -9.25 -1.35
CA LEU A 42 -10.60 -9.05 -0.39
C LEU A 42 -11.14 -8.61 0.97
N ASP A 43 -12.22 -7.85 1.03
CA ASP A 43 -12.92 -7.44 2.26
C ASP A 43 -13.39 -8.62 3.13
N LYS A 44 -13.72 -9.75 2.51
CA LYS A 44 -14.20 -10.95 3.19
C LYS A 44 -13.08 -11.93 3.55
N THR A 45 -11.87 -11.68 3.06
CA THR A 45 -10.72 -12.58 3.27
C THR A 45 -9.85 -12.05 4.39
N THR A 46 -9.83 -12.74 5.53
CA THR A 46 -9.04 -12.34 6.72
C THR A 46 -7.66 -13.01 6.78
N VAL A 47 -7.43 -14.10 6.03
CA VAL A 47 -6.13 -14.79 6.01
C VAL A 47 -5.13 -14.05 5.13
N PRO A 48 -4.00 -13.55 5.67
CA PRO A 48 -3.02 -12.80 4.88
C PRO A 48 -2.47 -13.58 3.68
N LEU A 49 -2.15 -14.86 3.87
CA LEU A 49 -1.60 -15.71 2.80
C LEU A 49 -2.60 -15.90 1.64
N VAL A 50 -3.88 -16.03 1.95
CA VAL A 50 -4.94 -16.17 0.92
C VAL A 50 -5.09 -14.86 0.17
N ARG A 51 -5.12 -13.72 0.87
CA ARG A 51 -5.17 -12.39 0.24
C ARG A 51 -4.00 -12.17 -0.73
N GLU A 52 -2.79 -12.52 -0.29
CA GLU A 52 -1.59 -12.40 -1.13
C GLU A 52 -1.69 -13.26 -2.40
N ARG A 53 -2.17 -14.51 -2.29
CA ARG A 53 -2.38 -15.40 -3.45
C ARG A 53 -3.45 -14.88 -4.41
N LEU A 54 -4.56 -14.34 -3.89
CA LEU A 54 -5.61 -13.73 -4.70
C LEU A 54 -5.10 -12.49 -5.45
N LEU A 55 -4.35 -11.62 -4.76
CA LEU A 55 -3.71 -10.47 -5.38
C LEU A 55 -2.69 -10.87 -6.44
N ASN A 56 -1.85 -11.89 -6.19
CA ASN A 56 -0.95 -12.44 -7.19
C ASN A 56 -1.69 -12.92 -8.45
N THR A 57 -2.85 -13.55 -8.28
CA THR A 57 -3.69 -14.00 -9.41
C THR A 57 -4.18 -12.82 -10.25
N TRP A 58 -4.60 -11.73 -9.60
CA TRP A 58 -5.00 -10.50 -10.29
C TRP A 58 -3.82 -9.76 -10.94
N LEU A 59 -2.64 -9.75 -10.30
CA LEU A 59 -1.41 -9.22 -10.90
C LEU A 59 -1.03 -10.00 -12.16
N GLU A 60 -1.13 -11.32 -12.15
CA GLU A 60 -0.85 -12.16 -13.30
C GLU A 60 -1.85 -11.96 -14.44
N TYR A 61 -3.13 -11.76 -14.12
CA TYR A 61 -4.12 -11.34 -15.11
C TYR A 61 -3.69 -10.03 -15.80
N GLY A 62 -3.28 -9.03 -15.00
CA GLY A 62 -2.83 -7.73 -15.49
C GLY A 62 -1.50 -7.77 -16.26
N ASN A 63 -0.55 -8.63 -15.88
CA ASN A 63 0.78 -8.71 -16.49
C ASN A 63 0.79 -9.25 -17.94
N THR A 64 -0.37 -9.55 -18.52
CA THR A 64 -0.50 -10.03 -19.90
C THR A 64 -0.46 -8.93 -20.96
N LYS A 65 -0.45 -7.63 -20.62
CA LYS A 65 -0.46 -6.52 -21.58
C LYS A 65 0.50 -5.37 -21.22
N LYS A 66 0.93 -4.60 -22.21
CA LYS A 66 1.78 -3.39 -22.06
C LYS A 66 0.89 -2.21 -21.63
N GLY A 67 1.29 -1.43 -20.62
CA GLY A 67 0.56 -0.24 -20.14
C GLY A 67 -0.47 -0.48 -19.02
N VAL A 68 -0.59 -1.72 -18.52
CA VAL A 68 -1.62 -2.15 -17.55
C VAL A 68 -1.47 -1.53 -16.16
N THR A 69 -0.30 -0.99 -15.84
CA THR A 69 -0.09 -0.28 -14.57
C THR A 69 -1.11 0.83 -14.36
N LYS A 70 -1.57 1.51 -15.42
CA LYS A 70 -2.62 2.56 -15.31
C LYS A 70 -3.97 1.98 -14.87
N GLU A 71 -4.45 0.94 -15.56
CA GLU A 71 -5.73 0.29 -15.24
C GLU A 71 -5.73 -0.36 -13.85
N MET A 72 -4.58 -0.89 -13.44
CA MET A 72 -4.39 -1.44 -12.08
C MET A 72 -4.42 -0.36 -11.01
N VAL A 73 -3.76 0.77 -11.26
CA VAL A 73 -3.82 1.95 -10.37
C VAL A 73 -5.27 2.44 -10.27
N GLU A 74 -5.96 2.60 -11.41
CA GLU A 74 -7.36 3.02 -11.45
C GLU A 74 -8.31 2.04 -10.73
N ALA A 75 -8.05 0.74 -10.82
CA ALA A 75 -8.78 -0.28 -10.07
C ALA A 75 -8.62 -0.09 -8.56
N ILE A 76 -7.38 0.09 -8.08
CA ILE A 76 -7.09 0.38 -6.67
C ILE A 76 -7.78 1.69 -6.27
N ASP A 77 -7.64 2.75 -7.07
CA ASP A 77 -8.25 4.06 -6.85
C ASP A 77 -9.78 4.08 -6.90
N SER A 78 -10.42 2.98 -7.25
CA SER A 78 -11.87 2.85 -7.20
C SER A 78 -12.38 2.24 -5.90
N CYS A 79 -11.50 1.64 -5.10
CA CYS A 79 -11.81 1.11 -3.79
C CYS A 79 -12.00 2.24 -2.76
N ASP A 80 -12.58 1.96 -1.60
CA ASP A 80 -12.56 2.91 -0.48
C ASP A 80 -11.14 3.06 0.10
N ASP A 81 -10.91 4.17 0.81
CA ASP A 81 -9.61 4.54 1.36
C ASP A 81 -8.97 3.40 2.21
N LYS A 82 -9.76 2.70 3.04
CA LYS A 82 -9.23 1.62 3.89
C LYS A 82 -8.81 0.41 3.06
N MET A 83 -9.64 0.03 2.08
CA MET A 83 -9.33 -1.06 1.17
C MET A 83 -8.11 -0.74 0.32
N ARG A 84 -7.97 0.50 -0.17
CA ARG A 84 -6.78 0.95 -0.91
C ARG A 84 -5.50 0.70 -0.13
N VAL A 85 -5.45 1.16 1.12
CA VAL A 85 -4.27 0.95 1.97
C VAL A 85 -4.02 -0.54 2.16
N ALA A 86 -5.03 -1.33 2.53
CA ALA A 86 -4.86 -2.76 2.72
C ALA A 86 -4.30 -3.47 1.47
N ILE A 87 -4.76 -3.10 0.27
CA ILE A 87 -4.22 -3.62 -0.98
C ILE A 87 -2.75 -3.23 -1.16
N LEU A 88 -2.39 -1.96 -0.93
CA LEU A 88 -1.00 -1.49 -1.05
C LEU A 88 -0.06 -2.18 -0.05
N GLU A 89 -0.56 -2.46 1.15
CA GLU A 89 0.16 -3.20 2.19
C GLU A 89 0.40 -4.66 1.84
N ASP A 90 -0.52 -5.28 1.10
CA ASP A 90 -0.36 -6.65 0.64
C ASP A 90 0.52 -6.70 -0.61
N LEU A 91 0.34 -5.75 -1.53
CA LEU A 91 1.16 -5.65 -2.74
C LEU A 91 2.63 -5.45 -2.42
N ARG A 92 2.99 -4.66 -1.40
CA ARG A 92 4.41 -4.45 -1.00
C ARG A 92 5.14 -5.74 -0.60
N LYS A 93 4.40 -6.80 -0.22
CA LYS A 93 4.96 -8.11 0.17
C LYS A 93 5.25 -8.97 -1.06
N ILE A 94 4.64 -8.64 -2.20
CA ILE A 94 4.78 -9.36 -3.46
C ILE A 94 5.93 -8.77 -4.27
N LYS A 95 6.90 -9.62 -4.65
CA LYS A 95 8.04 -9.19 -5.45
C LYS A 95 7.60 -8.69 -6.84
N GLY A 96 8.12 -7.53 -7.26
CA GLY A 96 7.88 -6.97 -8.59
C GLY A 96 6.71 -6.00 -8.69
N THR A 97 6.04 -5.68 -7.57
CA THR A 97 4.92 -4.71 -7.52
C THR A 97 5.37 -3.28 -7.23
N ASP A 98 6.66 -3.02 -6.98
CA ASP A 98 7.18 -1.72 -6.52
C ASP A 98 6.72 -0.55 -7.38
N VAL A 99 6.72 -0.73 -8.71
CA VAL A 99 6.28 0.29 -9.66
C VAL A 99 4.78 0.59 -9.50
N LEU A 100 3.94 -0.45 -9.40
CA LEU A 100 2.50 -0.31 -9.18
C LEU A 100 2.22 0.36 -7.84
N VAL A 101 2.84 -0.11 -6.76
CA VAL A 101 2.71 0.45 -5.41
C VAL A 101 3.11 1.92 -5.39
N LYS A 102 4.23 2.27 -6.04
CA LYS A 102 4.68 3.66 -6.13
C LYS A 102 3.69 4.57 -6.85
N PHE A 103 3.11 4.14 -7.97
CA PHE A 103 2.12 4.94 -8.70
C PHE A 103 0.82 5.11 -7.91
N ALA A 104 0.30 4.02 -7.35
CA ALA A 104 -0.92 4.05 -6.57
C ALA A 104 -0.75 4.87 -5.27
N LEU A 105 0.41 4.77 -4.59
CA LEU A 105 0.72 5.63 -3.44
C LEU A 105 0.78 7.11 -3.82
N ASN A 106 1.42 7.47 -4.95
CA ASN A 106 1.46 8.86 -5.40
C ASN A 106 0.07 9.43 -5.68
N HIS A 107 -0.83 8.61 -6.25
CA HIS A 107 -2.20 9.02 -6.51
C HIS A 107 -2.99 9.18 -5.20
N LEU A 108 -2.86 8.24 -4.27
CA LEU A 108 -3.43 8.34 -2.93
C LEU A 108 -2.91 9.59 -2.18
N MET A 109 -1.61 9.87 -2.21
CA MET A 109 -1.04 11.05 -1.55
C MET A 109 -1.59 12.35 -2.15
N THR A 110 -1.68 12.45 -3.48
CA THR A 110 -2.28 13.62 -4.16
C THR A 110 -3.74 13.80 -3.74
N TYR A 111 -4.51 12.72 -3.74
CA TYR A 111 -5.92 12.73 -3.32
C TYR A 111 -6.11 13.20 -1.86
N LEU A 112 -5.27 12.71 -0.93
CA LEU A 112 -5.30 13.13 0.47
C LEU A 112 -4.87 14.60 0.64
N GLU A 113 -3.92 15.07 -0.18
CA GLU A 113 -3.42 16.45 -0.16
C GLU A 113 -4.52 17.43 -0.60
N GLU A 114 -5.24 17.12 -1.68
CA GLU A 114 -6.39 17.90 -2.15
C GLU A 114 -7.50 18.01 -1.09
N ARG A 115 -7.71 16.93 -0.32
CA ARG A 115 -8.64 16.88 0.81
C ARG A 115 -8.08 17.49 2.10
N LYS A 116 -6.83 17.98 2.07
CA LYS A 116 -6.12 18.59 3.21
C LYS A 116 -6.10 17.68 4.44
N VAL A 117 -5.90 16.37 4.25
CA VAL A 117 -5.85 15.41 5.34
C VAL A 117 -4.60 15.62 6.18
N ASP A 118 -4.74 15.59 7.51
CA ASP A 118 -3.66 15.82 8.46
C ASP A 118 -2.53 14.78 8.30
N ALA A 119 -1.27 15.22 8.21
CA ALA A 119 -0.13 14.33 8.01
C ALA A 119 0.12 13.35 9.17
N ASN A 120 -0.25 13.70 10.40
CA ASN A 120 -0.23 12.79 11.55
C ASN A 120 -1.28 11.69 11.39
N PHE A 121 -2.46 12.03 10.86
CA PHE A 121 -3.46 11.03 10.53
C PHE A 121 -2.99 10.13 9.39
N VAL A 122 -2.41 10.69 8.32
CA VAL A 122 -1.88 9.90 7.19
C VAL A 122 -0.81 8.90 7.64
N TYR A 123 0.04 9.28 8.59
CA TYR A 123 1.05 8.38 9.17
C TYR A 123 0.43 7.09 9.74
N LYS A 124 -0.61 7.25 10.58
CA LYS A 124 -1.35 6.13 11.18
C LYS A 124 -2.22 5.39 10.18
N PHE A 125 -2.81 6.13 9.24
CA PHE A 125 -3.64 5.57 8.19
C PHE A 125 -2.85 4.60 7.30
N LEU A 126 -1.58 4.91 7.01
CA LEU A 126 -0.63 4.03 6.33
C LEU A 126 0.06 3.00 7.26
N LYS A 127 -0.39 2.91 8.52
CA LYS A 127 0.13 2.02 9.57
C LYS A 127 1.64 2.13 9.82
N LEU A 128 2.23 3.29 9.54
CA LEU A 128 3.67 3.51 9.69
C LEU A 128 4.12 3.58 11.16
N ASP A 129 3.18 3.65 12.09
CA ASP A 129 3.35 3.56 13.54
C ASP A 129 3.47 2.10 14.03
N GLN A 130 3.30 1.11 13.16
CA GLN A 130 3.38 -0.29 13.54
C GLN A 130 4.82 -0.86 13.46
N PRO A 131 5.23 -1.76 14.37
CA PRO A 131 6.58 -2.33 14.42
C PRO A 131 7.01 -3.10 13.15
N GLU A 132 6.06 -3.56 12.35
CA GLU A 132 6.32 -4.19 11.05
C GLU A 132 6.87 -3.22 10.00
N TYR A 133 6.82 -1.91 10.26
CA TYR A 133 7.37 -0.85 9.41
C TYR A 133 8.69 -0.29 9.93
N LYS A 134 9.47 -1.05 10.72
CA LYS A 134 10.75 -0.59 11.31
C LYS A 134 11.80 0.00 10.33
N GLN A 135 11.58 -0.09 9.03
CA GLN A 135 12.50 0.41 8.01
C GLN A 135 12.06 1.77 7.44
N PRO A 136 12.88 2.84 7.58
CA PRO A 136 12.59 4.18 7.06
C PRO A 136 12.62 4.30 5.53
N ARG A 137 12.83 3.22 4.78
CA ARG A 137 12.95 3.26 3.30
C ARG A 137 11.88 2.43 2.60
N THR A 138 10.77 2.17 3.27
CA THR A 138 9.61 1.62 2.59
C THR A 138 9.00 2.67 1.67
N LEU A 139 8.47 2.25 0.51
CA LEU A 139 7.76 3.15 -0.42
C LEU A 139 6.65 3.96 0.29
N HIS A 140 6.01 3.35 1.29
CA HIS A 140 4.96 3.97 2.09
C HIS A 140 5.51 5.10 2.97
N PHE A 141 6.62 4.84 3.69
CA PHE A 141 7.26 5.87 4.51
C PHE A 141 7.82 7.01 3.66
N GLU A 142 8.48 6.71 2.53
CA GLU A 142 8.99 7.73 1.62
C GLU A 142 7.87 8.61 1.05
N ALA A 143 6.72 8.02 0.69
CA ALA A 143 5.55 8.75 0.22
C ALA A 143 5.01 9.68 1.33
N TRP A 144 4.89 9.15 2.55
CA TRP A 144 4.45 9.94 3.70
C TRP A 144 5.40 11.07 4.07
N VAL A 145 6.73 10.87 4.05
CA VAL A 145 7.71 11.93 4.34
C VAL A 145 7.56 13.10 3.37
N ARG A 146 7.39 12.80 2.07
CA ARG A 146 7.14 13.84 1.05
C ARG A 146 5.82 14.56 1.28
N TYR A 147 4.78 13.82 1.67
CA TYR A 147 3.48 14.38 2.02
C TYR A 147 3.55 15.30 3.24
N ALA A 148 4.17 14.85 4.34
CA ALA A 148 4.32 15.60 5.58
C ALA A 148 5.04 16.94 5.34
N ALA A 149 6.12 16.93 4.56
CA ALA A 149 6.88 18.14 4.21
C ALA A 149 6.08 19.17 3.40
N ARG A 150 4.98 18.76 2.75
CA ARG A 150 4.05 19.65 2.04
C ARG A 150 2.84 20.04 2.87
N SER A 151 2.52 19.26 3.91
CA SER A 151 1.39 19.54 4.79
C SER A 151 1.53 20.92 5.45
N PRO A 152 0.46 21.71 5.53
CA PRO A 152 0.47 22.96 6.29
C PRO A 152 0.46 22.73 7.80
N ILE A 153 0.12 21.51 8.25
CA ILE A 153 0.05 21.15 9.66
C ILE A 153 1.38 20.52 10.09
N LEU A 154 1.94 21.03 11.19
CA LEU A 154 3.15 20.47 11.78
C LEU A 154 2.87 19.09 12.37
N LEU A 155 3.89 18.23 12.37
CA LEU A 155 3.79 16.94 13.02
C LEU A 155 3.70 17.12 14.53
N SER A 156 2.83 16.34 15.15
CA SER A 156 2.71 16.29 16.60
C SER A 156 3.95 15.66 17.21
N LYS A 157 4.27 16.04 18.45
CA LYS A 157 5.35 15.41 19.22
C LYS A 157 5.19 13.88 19.27
N SER A 158 3.97 13.39 19.47
CA SER A 158 3.68 11.95 19.48
C SER A 158 3.99 11.24 18.17
N THR A 159 3.78 11.90 17.02
CA THR A 159 4.13 11.35 15.70
C THR A 159 5.65 11.31 15.54
N LEU A 160 6.36 12.35 15.96
CA LEU A 160 7.82 12.40 15.90
C LEU A 160 8.47 11.34 16.79
N GLU A 161 7.97 11.18 18.02
CA GLU A 161 8.37 10.10 18.93
C GLU A 161 8.12 8.73 18.29
N SER A 162 6.96 8.52 17.65
CA SER A 162 6.67 7.28 16.93
C SER A 162 7.63 7.05 15.76
N VAL A 163 7.96 8.10 14.99
CA VAL A 163 8.94 8.00 13.90
C VAL A 163 10.29 7.60 14.45
N PHE A 164 10.76 8.22 15.53
CA PHE A 164 12.01 7.86 16.17
C PHE A 164 12.00 6.42 16.69
N ASN A 165 10.94 6.01 17.39
CA ASN A 165 10.84 4.68 17.99
C ASN A 165 10.74 3.55 16.95
N ILE A 166 10.07 3.78 15.82
CA ILE A 166 9.86 2.77 14.78
C ILE A 166 10.98 2.82 13.73
N HIS A 167 11.35 4.02 13.26
CA HIS A 167 12.22 4.23 12.09
C HIS A 167 13.64 4.73 12.46
N GLY A 168 13.89 5.01 13.73
CA GLY A 168 15.18 5.44 14.27
C GLY A 168 15.62 6.82 13.81
N ASP A 169 16.89 7.13 14.09
CA ASP A 169 17.55 8.37 13.66
C ASP A 169 17.47 8.59 12.16
N VAL A 170 17.54 7.51 11.38
CA VAL A 170 17.44 7.58 9.92
C VAL A 170 16.07 8.08 9.48
N GLY A 171 14.99 7.65 10.13
CA GLY A 171 13.64 8.15 9.85
C GLY A 171 13.51 9.65 10.14
N ILE A 172 14.05 10.11 11.26
CA ILE A 172 14.09 11.53 11.64
C ILE A 172 14.93 12.33 10.65
N LEU A 173 16.06 11.80 10.21
CA LEU A 173 16.93 12.45 9.22
C LEU A 173 16.22 12.62 7.86
N GLU A 174 15.50 11.61 7.38
CA GLU A 174 14.73 11.72 6.12
C GLU A 174 13.63 12.78 6.23
N LEU A 175 12.94 12.84 7.37
CA LEU A 175 11.97 13.89 7.64
C LEU A 175 12.62 15.28 7.67
N ALA A 176 13.74 15.43 8.37
CA ALA A 176 14.49 16.68 8.45
C ALA A 176 14.97 17.14 7.06
N LYS A 177 15.46 16.22 6.21
CA LYS A 177 15.81 16.52 4.82
C LYS A 177 14.61 17.03 4.03
N ALA A 178 13.45 16.39 4.15
CA ALA A 178 12.25 16.80 3.44
C ALA A 178 11.75 18.19 3.89
N TYR A 179 11.86 18.49 5.20
CA TYR A 179 11.52 19.79 5.77
C TYR A 179 12.58 20.87 5.58
N SER A 180 13.80 20.55 5.13
CA SER A 180 14.88 21.54 4.96
C SER A 180 14.53 22.67 3.98
N ASN A 181 13.58 22.45 3.08
CA ASN A 181 13.00 23.47 2.20
C ASN A 181 12.06 24.46 2.93
N ARG A 182 11.71 24.19 4.20
CA ARG A 182 10.93 25.02 5.12
C ARG A 182 11.78 25.44 6.33
N ARG A 183 12.73 26.37 6.11
CA ARG A 183 13.71 26.82 7.12
C ARG A 183 13.15 27.16 8.52
N LYS A 184 11.88 27.57 8.64
CA LYS A 184 11.26 27.92 9.92
C LYS A 184 10.78 26.71 10.74
N ASP A 185 10.55 25.57 10.09
CA ASP A 185 9.95 24.37 10.71
C ASP A 185 11.02 23.34 11.13
N PHE A 186 12.25 23.51 10.62
CA PHE A 186 13.36 22.59 10.87
C PHE A 186 13.83 22.56 12.34
N SER A 187 13.78 23.70 13.05
CA SER A 187 14.14 23.77 14.47
C SER A 187 13.14 23.04 15.39
N TYR A 188 11.89 22.90 14.97
CA TYR A 188 10.86 22.17 15.70
C TYR A 188 11.12 20.66 15.68
N LEU A 189 11.70 20.14 14.58
CA LEU A 189 12.07 18.74 14.43
C LEU A 189 13.32 18.34 15.25
N LEU A 190 14.05 19.28 15.86
CA LEU A 190 15.27 18.97 16.62
C LEU A 190 15.06 18.96 18.14
N ASN A 191 13.85 19.27 18.62
CA ASN A 191 13.54 19.48 20.04
C ASN A 191 12.38 18.62 20.56
N PHE A 192 12.03 17.51 19.89
CA PHE A 192 10.88 16.67 20.27
C PHE A 192 11.23 15.62 21.32
#